data_AF-A0A0P8YPY1-F1
#
_entry.id   AF-A0A0P8YPY1-F1
#
_cell.length_a   1.000
_cell.length_b   1.000
_cell.length_c   1.000
_cell.angle_alpha   90.00
_cell.angle_beta   90.00
_cell.angle_gamma   90.00
#
_symmetry.space_group_name_H-M   'P 1'
#
loop_
_entity.id
_entity.type
_entity.pdbx_description
1 polymer ?
#
loop_
_entity_poly.entity_id
_entity_poly.type
_entity_poly.pdbx_seq_one_letter_code
_entity_poly.pdbx_strand_id
1 'polypeptide(L)' 'MAKLNKYLEAAKLGQAVFSESIGVTQATVSRLARGKMVPSLELALAIEVVTNGAVPVSSWVTPQPANPSSDIIQEAS' A
#
# COMPACT_ATOMS: atom_id res chain seq x y z
N MET A 1 -12.04 3.58 -2.01
CA MET A 1 -11.80 2.26 -2.62
C MET A 1 -10.29 2.05 -2.68
N ALA A 2 -9.75 0.99 -2.06
CA ALA A 2 -8.30 0.76 -2.06
C ALA A 2 -7.81 0.51 -3.49
N LYS A 3 -6.64 1.06 -3.84
CA LYS A 3 -6.05 0.98 -5.19
C LYS A 3 -5.92 -0.48 -5.68
N LEU A 4 -5.72 -1.42 -4.77
CA LEU A 4 -5.68 -2.85 -5.07
C LEU A 4 -7.02 -3.40 -5.61
N ASN A 5 -8.18 -3.00 -5.07
CA ASN A 5 -9.46 -3.52 -5.56
C ASN A 5 -9.71 -3.09 -7.01
N LYS A 6 -9.41 -1.83 -7.34
CA LYS A 6 -9.55 -1.31 -8.70
C LYS A 6 -8.64 -2.03 -9.68
N TYR A 7 -7.42 -2.34 -9.27
CA TYR A 7 -6.50 -3.13 -10.08
C TYR A 7 -7.07 -4.52 -10.39
N LEU A 8 -7.55 -5.25 -9.38
CA LEU A 8 -8.10 -6.59 -9.56
C LEU A 8 -9.32 -6.59 -10.49
N GLU A 9 -10.20 -5.61 -10.35
CA GLU A 9 -11.37 -5.43 -11.23
C GLU A 9 -10.94 -5.13 -12.68
N ALA A 10 -10.01 -4.20 -12.89
CA ALA A 10 -9.52 -3.83 -14.22
C ALA A 10 -8.76 -4.99 -14.90
N ALA A 11 -7.96 -5.73 -14.14
CA ALA A 11 -7.22 -6.90 -14.61
C ALA A 11 -8.10 -8.15 -14.75
N LYS A 12 -9.39 -8.10 -14.36
CA LYS A 12 -10.31 -9.25 -14.28
C LYS A 12 -9.69 -10.42 -13.50
N LEU A 13 -8.91 -10.10 -12.46
CA LEU A 13 -8.15 -11.07 -11.69
C LEU A 13 -8.89 -11.42 -10.40
N GLY A 14 -9.10 -12.70 -10.16
CA GLY A 14 -9.70 -13.19 -8.92
C GLY A 14 -8.76 -13.02 -7.72
N GLN A 15 -9.32 -12.73 -6.55
CA GLN A 15 -8.54 -12.58 -5.31
C GLN A 15 -7.78 -13.86 -4.92
N ALA A 16 -8.32 -15.04 -5.24
CA ALA A 16 -7.66 -16.33 -4.98
C ALA A 16 -6.38 -16.47 -5.82
N VAL A 17 -6.48 -16.27 -7.13
CA VAL A 17 -5.35 -16.31 -8.07
C VAL A 17 -4.29 -15.27 -7.69
N PHE A 18 -4.71 -14.05 -7.37
CA PHE A 18 -3.78 -13.02 -6.93
C PHE A 18 -3.12 -13.34 -5.58
N SER A 19 -3.82 -14.03 -4.67
CA SER A 19 -3.24 -14.40 -3.39
C SER A 19 -2.12 -15.43 -3.52
N GLU A 20 -2.25 -16.35 -4.48
CA GLU A 20 -1.20 -17.32 -4.81
C GLU A 20 0.06 -16.63 -5.37
N SER A 21 -0.10 -15.60 -6.21
CA SER A 21 1.05 -14.91 -6.82
C SER A 21 1.88 -14.08 -5.84
N ILE A 22 1.30 -13.65 -4.72
CA ILE A 22 2.00 -12.90 -3.67
C ILE A 22 2.23 -13.73 -2.38
N GLY A 23 1.90 -15.03 -2.41
CA GLY A 23 2.17 -15.95 -1.29
C GLY A 23 1.35 -15.71 -0.03
N VAL A 24 0.10 -15.23 -0.14
CA VAL A 24 -0.80 -15.00 1.00
C VAL A 24 -2.15 -15.69 0.81
N THR A 25 -3.04 -15.59 1.80
CA THR A 25 -4.40 -16.12 1.69
C THR A 25 -5.34 -15.16 0.97
N GLN A 26 -6.39 -15.68 0.32
CA GLN A 26 -7.47 -14.87 -0.26
C GLN A 26 -8.10 -13.90 0.76
N ALA A 27 -8.25 -14.34 2.01
CA ALA A 27 -8.77 -13.51 3.10
C ALA A 27 -7.87 -12.29 3.38
N THR A 28 -6.55 -12.45 3.30
CA THR A 28 -5.58 -11.35 3.39
C THR A 28 -5.77 -10.37 2.24
N VAL A 29 -5.86 -10.85 0.99
CA VAL A 29 -6.13 -9.99 -0.18
C VAL A 29 -7.45 -9.22 -0.02
N SER A 30 -8.51 -9.88 0.45
CA SER A 30 -9.81 -9.24 0.72
C SER A 30 -9.72 -8.10 1.73
N ARG A 31 -8.92 -8.26 2.80
CA ARG A 31 -8.71 -7.20 3.79
C ARG A 31 -7.92 -6.03 3.20
N LEU A 32 -6.88 -6.31 2.41
CA LEU A 32 -6.08 -5.29 1.71
C LEU A 32 -6.94 -4.50 0.72
N ALA A 33 -7.70 -5.19 -0.14
CA ALA A 33 -8.55 -4.58 -1.16
C ALA A 33 -9.66 -3.69 -0.56
N ARG A 34 -10.11 -3.98 0.65
CA ARG A 34 -11.08 -3.15 1.40
C ARG A 34 -10.44 -2.08 2.27
N GLY A 35 -9.10 -1.98 2.31
CA GLY A 35 -8.39 -1.04 3.17
C GLY A 35 -8.57 -1.33 4.67
N LYS A 36 -8.88 -2.57 5.04
CA LYS A 36 -9.05 -3.00 6.45
C LYS A 36 -7.73 -3.44 7.09
N MET A 37 -6.66 -3.43 6.32
CA MET A 37 -5.32 -3.83 6.72
C MET A 37 -4.32 -3.09 5.85
N VAL A 38 -3.20 -2.70 6.45
CA VAL A 38 -2.03 -2.16 5.76
C VAL A 38 -1.00 -3.30 5.65
N PRO A 39 -0.46 -3.59 4.46
CA PRO A 39 0.55 -4.63 4.29
C PRO A 39 1.87 -4.23 4.96
N SER A 40 2.72 -5.20 5.28
CA SER A 40 4.13 -4.93 5.59
C SER A 40 4.84 -4.34 4.36
N LEU A 41 6.01 -3.74 4.56
CA LEU A 41 6.80 -3.19 3.45
C LEU A 41 7.12 -4.27 2.39
N GLU A 42 7.54 -5.45 2.83
CA GLU A 42 7.86 -6.58 1.95
C GLU A 42 6.65 -7.01 1.11
N LEU A 43 5.48 -7.12 1.75
CA LEU A 43 4.25 -7.50 1.05
C LEU A 43 3.77 -6.38 0.10
N ALA A 44 3.92 -5.12 0.50
CA ALA A 44 3.61 -3.98 -0.35
C ALA A 44 4.51 -3.96 -1.60
N LEU A 45 5.80 -4.26 -1.44
CA LEU A 45 6.76 -4.36 -2.53
C LEU A 45 6.44 -5.54 -3.47
N ALA A 46 6.10 -6.70 -2.90
CA ALA A 46 5.67 -7.85 -3.69
C ALA A 46 4.43 -7.53 -4.54
N ILE A 47 3.45 -6.83 -3.96
CA ILE A 47 2.27 -6.33 -4.68
C ILE A 47 2.68 -5.35 -5.79
N GLU A 48 3.57 -4.40 -5.52
CA GLU A 48 4.03 -3.44 -6.53
C GLU A 48 4.70 -4.14 -7.73
N VAL A 49 5.58 -5.11 -7.47
CA VAL A 49 6.26 -5.89 -8.51
C VAL A 49 5.27 -6.71 -9.34
N VAL A 50 4.37 -7.46 -8.70
CA VAL A 50 3.39 -8.31 -9.40
C VAL A 50 2.37 -7.47 -10.18
N THR A 51 2.07 -6.26 -9.72
CA THR A 51 1.17 -5.33 -10.41
C THR A 51 1.89 -4.40 -11.39
N ASN A 52 3.20 -4.60 -11.60
CA ASN A 52 4.04 -3.77 -12.46
C ASN A 52 3.87 -2.26 -12.19
N GLY A 53 3.87 -1.87 -10.91
CA GLY A 53 3.74 -0.50 -10.46
C GLY A 53 2.30 0.05 -10.42
N ALA A 54 1.29 -0.71 -10.83
CA ALA A 54 -0.11 -0.24 -10.80
C ALA A 54 -0.64 -0.03 -9.37
N VAL A 55 -0.10 -0.77 -8.40
CA VAL A 55 -0.37 -0.59 -6.97
C VAL A 55 0.96 -0.29 -6.27
N PRO A 56 1.43 0.98 -6.26
CA PRO A 56 2.73 1.32 -5.69
C PRO A 56 2.72 1.23 -4.16
N VAL A 57 3.86 0.97 -3.52
CA VAL A 57 4.02 0.92 -2.04
C VAL A 57 3.50 2.22 -1.40
N SER A 58 3.79 3.37 -2.01
CA SER A 58 3.33 4.69 -1.56
C SER A 58 1.80 4.82 -1.48
N SER A 59 1.04 3.90 -2.11
CA SER A 59 -0.41 3.88 -2.02
C SER A 59 -0.98 3.50 -0.65
N TRP A 60 -0.16 2.86 0.19
CA TRP A 60 -0.55 2.35 1.50
C TRP A 60 -0.21 3.29 2.66
N VAL A 61 0.59 4.32 2.39
CA VAL A 61 1.04 5.29 3.38
C VAL A 61 0.49 6.67 3.05
N THR A 62 0.09 7.41 4.08
CA THR A 62 -0.17 8.84 3.92
C THR A 62 1.13 9.56 4.25
N PRO A 63 1.75 10.30 3.31
CA PRO A 63 2.93 11.07 3.65
C PRO A 63 2.55 12.08 4.74
N GLN A 64 3.12 11.90 5.93
CA GLN A 64 3.07 12.94 6.95
C GLN A 64 3.92 14.11 6.42
N PRO A 65 3.37 15.33 6.30
CA PRO A 65 4.23 16.48 6.02
C PRO A 65 5.26 16.55 7.14
N ALA A 66 6.55 16.57 6.79
CA ALA A 66 7.61 16.79 7.75
C ALA A 66 7.32 18.14 8.43
N ASN A 67 6.91 18.12 9.70
CA ASN A 67 6.70 19.34 10.47
C ASN A 67 8.07 20.04 10.57
N PRO A 68 8.28 21.22 9.95
CA PRO A 68 9.58 21.88 10.01
C PRO A 68 9.73 22.70 11.30
N SER A 69 9.22 22.25 12.45
CA SER A 69 9.11 23.12 13.62
C SER A 69 9.30 22.39 14.95
N SER A 70 10.54 22.42 15.43
CA SER A 70 10.89 22.77 16.82
C SER A 70 12.41 22.67 17.03
N ASP A 71 13.21 23.47 16.33
CA ASP A 71 14.64 23.70 16.66
C ASP A 71 15.21 24.95 15.93
N ILE A 72 14.42 26.02 15.81
CA ILE A 72 15.00 27.36 15.60
C ILE A 72 15.15 27.97 16.99
N ILE A 73 16.31 27.74 17.61
CA ILE A 73 16.76 28.53 18.76
C ILE A 73 16.88 29.97 18.25
N GLN A 74 16.00 30.82 18.76
CA GLN A 74 16.00 32.25 18.50
C GLN A 74 17.04 32.88 19.43
N GLU A 75 18.31 32.84 19.04
CA GLU A 75 19.39 33.59 19.69
C GLU A 75 19.69 34.85 18.86
N ALA A 76 19.01 35.93 19.22
CA ALA A 76 19.42 37.30 18.91
C ALA A 76 18.56 38.28 19.71
N SER A 77 19.04 38.73 20.87
CA SER A 77 19.05 40.12 21.35
C SER A 77 19.51 40.18 22.81
#